data_AF-A0AA34XP43-F1
#
_entry.id   AF-A0AA34XP43-F1
#
_cell.length_a   1.000
_cell.length_b   1.000
_cell.length_c   1.000
_cell.angle_alpha   90.00
_cell.angle_beta   90.00
_cell.angle_gamma   90.00
#
_symmetry.space_group_name_H-M   'P 1'
#
loop_
_entity.id
_entity.type
_entity.pdbx_description
1 polymer ?
#
loop_
_entity_poly.entity_id
_entity_poly.type
_entity_poly.pdbx_seq_one_letter_code
_entity_poly.pdbx_strand_id
1 'polypeptide(L)'
;MARLAGLYLHLDIPFYEIEEREAEQYVKDIGKKYASLLYGEDLEIIVRVHEGSIKVYLAVIGSIYLAIGQYGSFRSGCDYLIKDAKTFKELVVSQLVKNGVSEHDIISKTKEHCDPDKIRRVLLAIERLESKLNLTDKEMNKELHKIKASVRNICGNLSEKDVGLFASSIESKYLPEDTDIPYIAEQYRLKSREEDILFFPSSGYNDKLVNKAFKADS
;
A
#
# COMPACT_ATOMS: atom_id res chain seq x y z
N MET A 1 -9.48 -0.87 7.01
CA MET A 1 -8.12 -0.31 6.88
C MET A 1 -7.50 -0.86 5.61
N ALA A 2 -6.57 -0.13 5.00
CA ALA A 2 -6.02 -0.48 3.70
C ALA A 2 -4.97 -1.59 3.80
N ARG A 3 -4.90 -2.47 2.81
CA ARG A 3 -3.74 -3.34 2.60
C ARG A 3 -2.64 -2.52 1.93
N LEU A 4 -1.58 -2.21 2.67
CA LEU A 4 -0.44 -1.42 2.20
C LEU A 4 0.57 -2.30 1.43
N ALA A 5 0.83 -3.50 1.95
CA ALA A 5 1.70 -4.48 1.32
C ALA A 5 1.17 -5.91 1.46
N GLY A 6 1.63 -6.78 0.57
CA GLY A 6 1.30 -8.18 0.62
C GLY A 6 2.38 -9.03 -0.04
N LEU A 7 2.66 -10.17 0.58
CA LEU A 7 3.70 -11.11 0.18
C LEU A 7 3.15 -12.52 0.24
N TYR A 8 3.42 -13.29 -0.81
CA TYR A 8 3.26 -14.73 -0.84
C TYR A 8 4.64 -15.37 -0.99
N LEU A 9 4.98 -16.29 -0.09
CA LEU A 9 6.16 -17.13 -0.18
C LEU A 9 5.73 -18.60 -0.28
N HIS A 10 6.45 -19.35 -1.10
CA HIS A 10 6.32 -20.79 -1.17
C HIS A 10 7.70 -21.39 -0.95
N LEU A 11 7.84 -22.16 0.13
CA LEU A 11 9.11 -22.72 0.59
C LEU A 11 9.06 -24.25 0.51
N ASP A 12 10.13 -24.87 0.01
CA ASP A 12 10.33 -26.32 -0.03
C ASP A 12 11.11 -26.77 1.21
N ILE A 13 10.47 -26.68 2.36
CA ILE A 13 11.09 -27.02 3.65
C ILE A 13 10.29 -28.18 4.26
N PRO A 14 10.95 -29.21 4.84
CA PRO A 14 10.26 -30.30 5.51
C PRO A 14 9.40 -29.79 6.67
N PHE A 15 8.08 -29.79 6.46
CA PHE A 15 7.11 -29.26 7.43
C PHE A 15 7.00 -30.08 8.71
N TYR A 16 7.35 -31.37 8.69
CA TYR A 16 7.22 -32.28 9.83
C TYR A 16 8.15 -31.94 11.01
N GLU A 17 9.10 -31.01 10.81
CA GLU A 17 10.02 -30.53 11.85
C GLU A 17 9.68 -29.14 12.38
N ILE A 18 8.64 -28.48 11.83
CA ILE A 18 8.35 -27.08 12.11
C ILE A 18 6.93 -26.94 12.66
N GLU A 19 6.79 -26.38 13.87
CA GLU A 19 5.48 -26.02 14.40
C GLU A 19 4.91 -24.81 13.64
N GLU A 20 3.72 -24.97 13.07
CA GLU A 20 3.05 -23.94 12.25
C GLU A 20 2.94 -22.59 12.98
N ARG A 21 2.57 -22.60 14.25
CA ARG A 21 2.41 -21.38 15.07
C ARG A 21 3.73 -20.67 15.31
N GLU A 22 4.81 -21.42 15.55
CA GLU A 22 6.13 -20.85 15.73
C GLU A 22 6.63 -20.24 14.42
N ALA A 23 6.40 -20.91 13.29
CA ALA A 23 6.72 -20.38 11.97
C ALA A 23 5.93 -19.11 11.62
N GLU A 24 4.62 -19.10 11.89
CA GLU A 24 3.76 -17.92 11.72
C GLU A 24 4.29 -16.75 12.55
N GLN A 25 4.54 -16.98 13.83
CA GLN A 25 5.01 -15.93 14.75
C GLN A 25 6.39 -15.41 14.33
N TYR A 26 7.31 -16.30 13.96
CA TYR A 26 8.64 -15.94 13.49
C TYR A 26 8.59 -15.05 12.24
N VAL A 27 7.81 -15.44 11.22
CA VAL A 27 7.67 -14.62 10.01
C VAL A 27 6.92 -13.33 10.29
N LYS A 28 5.95 -13.35 11.22
CA LYS A 28 5.23 -12.16 11.68
C LYS A 28 6.18 -11.15 12.34
N ASP A 29 7.14 -11.60 13.15
CA ASP A 29 8.10 -10.71 13.81
C ASP A 29 9.08 -10.07 12.81
N ILE A 30 9.57 -10.85 11.84
CA ILE A 30 10.36 -10.33 10.73
C ILE A 30 9.55 -9.30 9.93
N GLY A 31 8.31 -9.66 9.59
CA GLY A 31 7.37 -8.80 8.89
C GLY A 31 7.13 -7.49 9.62
N LYS A 32 6.81 -7.55 10.91
CA LYS A 32 6.54 -6.38 11.75
C LYS A 32 7.75 -5.45 11.81
N LYS A 33 8.95 -5.98 12.01
CA LYS A 33 10.19 -5.18 12.03
C LYS A 33 10.34 -4.30 10.80
N TYR A 34 10.17 -4.87 9.60
CA TYR A 34 10.34 -4.11 8.35
C TYR A 34 9.12 -3.30 7.97
N ALA A 35 7.92 -3.75 8.35
CA ALA A 35 6.70 -2.98 8.15
C ALA A 35 6.72 -1.69 8.98
N SER A 36 7.10 -1.76 10.26
CA SER A 36 7.24 -0.58 11.13
C SER A 36 8.23 0.43 10.57
N LEU A 37 9.35 -0.05 10.02
CA LEU A 37 10.37 0.81 9.39
C LEU A 37 9.83 1.57 8.17
N LEU A 38 8.97 0.94 7.38
CA LEU A 38 8.51 1.48 6.09
C LEU A 38 7.20 2.27 6.21
N TYR A 39 6.29 1.86 7.10
CA TYR A 39 4.92 2.41 7.17
C TYR A 39 4.57 3.00 8.54
N GLY A 40 5.48 3.00 9.51
CA GLY A 40 5.24 3.47 10.88
C GLY A 40 4.63 2.41 11.81
N GLU A 41 4.27 2.77 13.04
CA GLU A 41 3.93 1.77 14.07
C GLU A 41 2.44 1.38 14.12
N ASP A 42 1.53 2.14 13.50
CA ASP A 42 0.08 1.86 13.51
C ASP A 42 -0.30 0.89 12.38
N LEU A 43 0.14 -0.36 12.53
CA LEU A 43 -0.02 -1.43 11.53
C LEU A 43 -0.51 -2.74 12.14
N GLU A 44 -1.31 -3.46 11.37
CA GLU A 44 -1.65 -4.86 11.62
C GLU A 44 -0.90 -5.76 10.63
N ILE A 45 -0.22 -6.78 11.16
CA ILE A 45 0.48 -7.80 10.37
C ILE A 45 -0.26 -9.11 10.49
N ILE A 46 -0.77 -9.59 9.35
CA ILE A 46 -1.44 -10.88 9.25
C ILE A 46 -0.47 -11.83 8.56
N VAL A 47 -0.14 -12.93 9.24
CA VAL A 47 0.63 -14.04 8.68
C VAL A 47 -0.22 -15.30 8.74
N ARG A 48 -0.18 -16.10 7.67
CA ARG A 48 -0.74 -17.45 7.65
C ARG A 48 0.28 -18.41 7.06
N VAL A 49 0.51 -19.52 7.74
CA VAL A 49 1.30 -20.65 7.25
C VAL A 49 0.35 -21.82 6.97
N HIS A 50 0.64 -22.63 5.97
CA HIS A 50 -0.17 -23.80 5.64
C HIS A 50 0.72 -25.03 5.40
N GLU A 51 0.26 -26.20 5.88
CA GLU A 51 0.93 -27.50 5.80
C GLU A 51 1.14 -27.99 4.36
N GLY A 52 2.32 -28.56 4.09
CA GLY A 52 2.81 -28.97 2.77
C GLY A 52 4.22 -28.42 2.53
N SER A 53 4.53 -28.02 1.29
CA SER A 53 5.60 -27.02 1.07
C SER A 53 5.10 -25.70 1.67
N ILE A 54 5.78 -25.19 2.71
CA ILE A 54 5.35 -24.06 3.54
C ILE A 54 4.91 -22.88 2.65
N LYS A 55 3.62 -22.56 2.71
CA LYS A 55 3.06 -21.38 2.06
C LYS A 55 2.85 -20.30 3.10
N VAL A 56 3.54 -19.18 2.93
CA VAL A 56 3.41 -18.02 3.83
C VAL A 56 2.67 -16.91 3.13
N TYR A 57 1.55 -16.51 3.70
CA TYR A 57 0.84 -15.30 3.31
C TYR A 57 1.09 -14.24 4.34
N LEU A 58 1.68 -13.12 3.93
CA LEU A 58 1.91 -11.98 4.79
C LEU A 58 1.20 -10.74 4.22
N ALA A 59 0.48 -10.02 5.07
CA ALA A 59 -0.16 -8.76 4.71
C ALA A 59 0.13 -7.69 5.76
N VAL A 60 0.44 -6.48 5.28
CA VAL A 60 0.55 -5.27 6.10
C VAL A 60 -0.72 -4.45 5.88
N ILE A 61 -1.49 -4.28 6.94
CA ILE A 61 -2.73 -3.50 6.96
C ILE A 61 -2.47 -2.22 7.77
N GLY A 62 -2.92 -1.08 7.24
CA GLY A 62 -2.68 0.22 7.88
C GLY A 62 -3.49 1.35 7.24
N SER A 63 -3.27 2.58 7.70
CA SER A 63 -3.86 3.77 7.09
C SER A 63 -2.95 4.32 5.99
N ILE A 64 -3.53 4.54 4.80
CA ILE A 64 -2.84 5.24 3.70
C ILE A 64 -2.56 6.67 4.13
N TYR A 65 -3.51 7.35 4.78
CA TYR A 65 -3.35 8.72 5.28
C TYR A 65 -2.11 8.90 6.15
N LEU A 66 -1.90 8.00 7.12
CA LEU A 66 -0.70 8.06 7.96
C LEU A 66 0.57 7.73 7.16
N ALA A 67 0.50 6.72 6.30
CA ALA A 67 1.65 6.26 5.55
C ALA A 67 2.12 7.27 4.48
N ILE A 68 1.23 8.14 3.98
CA ILE A 68 1.61 9.14 2.96
C ILE A 68 1.97 10.53 3.49
N GLY A 69 1.81 10.79 4.79
CA GLY A 69 2.06 12.12 5.38
C GLY A 69 3.48 12.66 5.17
N GLN A 70 4.42 11.82 4.71
CA GLN A 70 5.80 12.19 4.40
C GLN A 70 6.05 12.51 2.92
N TYR A 71 5.06 12.32 2.03
CA TYR A 71 5.22 12.51 0.59
C TYR A 71 4.47 13.75 0.10
N GLY A 72 5.07 14.50 -0.82
CA GLY A 72 4.56 15.81 -1.24
C GLY A 72 3.22 15.83 -1.99
N SER A 73 2.71 14.69 -2.47
CA SER A 73 1.35 14.61 -3.05
C SER A 73 0.75 13.23 -2.85
N PHE A 74 -0.58 13.12 -2.84
CA PHE A 74 -1.27 11.83 -2.74
C PHE A 74 -0.84 10.84 -3.84
N ARG A 75 -0.71 11.31 -5.07
CA ARG A 75 -0.29 10.50 -6.22
C ARG A 75 1.13 9.98 -6.05
N SER A 76 2.07 10.87 -5.72
CA SER A 76 3.46 10.49 -5.43
C SER A 76 3.53 9.56 -4.23
N GLY A 77 2.71 9.79 -3.19
CA GLY A 77 2.62 8.93 -2.02
C GLY A 77 2.20 7.51 -2.37
N CYS A 78 1.19 7.33 -3.23
CA CYS A 78 0.82 6.00 -3.73
C CYS A 78 1.98 5.33 -4.50
N ASP A 79 2.71 6.08 -5.33
CA ASP A 79 3.88 5.54 -6.05
C ASP A 79 4.99 5.09 -5.07
N TYR A 80 5.24 5.85 -3.99
CA TYR A 80 6.21 5.47 -2.96
C TYR A 80 5.76 4.26 -2.16
N LEU A 81 4.50 4.20 -1.71
CA LEU A 81 3.97 3.03 -1.00
C LEU A 81 4.07 1.74 -1.82
N ILE A 82 3.88 1.83 -3.14
CA ILE A 82 4.07 0.67 -4.04
C ILE A 82 5.54 0.25 -4.11
N LYS A 83 6.48 1.21 -4.11
CA LYS A 83 7.92 0.92 -4.04
C LYS A 83 8.28 0.31 -2.69
N ASP A 84 7.75 0.85 -1.60
CA ASP A 84 7.97 0.32 -0.25
C ASP A 84 7.42 -1.10 -0.11
N ALA A 85 6.30 -1.42 -0.75
CA ALA A 85 5.78 -2.80 -0.78
C ALA A 85 6.73 -3.77 -1.50
N LYS A 86 7.47 -3.31 -2.52
CA LYS A 86 8.52 -4.11 -3.17
C LYS A 86 9.74 -4.24 -2.27
N THR A 87 10.21 -3.14 -1.68
CA THR A 87 11.33 -3.12 -0.74
C THR A 87 11.07 -4.05 0.44
N PHE A 88 9.86 -3.99 1.00
CA PHE A 88 9.39 -4.82 2.08
C PHE A 88 9.54 -6.32 1.77
N LYS A 89 9.09 -6.75 0.58
CA LYS A 89 9.28 -8.13 0.12
C LYS A 89 10.75 -8.53 0.11
N GLU A 90 11.63 -7.71 -0.47
CA GLU A 90 13.05 -8.04 -0.55
C GLU A 90 13.70 -8.11 0.84
N LEU A 91 13.33 -7.22 1.76
CA LEU A 91 13.84 -7.21 3.12
C LEU A 91 13.40 -8.46 3.91
N VAL A 92 12.13 -8.84 3.82
CA VAL A 92 11.62 -10.06 4.49
C VAL A 92 12.32 -11.30 3.93
N VAL A 93 12.41 -11.43 2.61
CA VAL A 93 13.09 -12.57 1.97
C VAL A 93 14.57 -12.61 2.35
N SER A 94 15.26 -11.47 2.27
CA SER A 94 16.68 -11.37 2.63
C SER A 94 16.93 -11.76 4.09
N GLN A 95 16.04 -11.36 5.00
CA GLN A 95 16.15 -11.71 6.41
C GLN A 95 15.90 -13.20 6.67
N LEU A 96 14.98 -13.84 5.95
CA LEU A 96 14.78 -15.30 6.02
C LEU A 96 16.03 -16.04 5.55
N VAL A 97 16.62 -15.63 4.44
CA VAL A 97 17.85 -16.23 3.91
C VAL A 97 19.03 -16.06 4.87
N LYS A 98 19.19 -14.85 5.41
CA LYS A 98 20.22 -14.55 6.41
C LYS A 98 20.10 -15.41 7.67
N ASN A 99 18.87 -15.82 8.01
CA ASN A 99 18.59 -16.65 9.18
C ASN A 99 18.64 -18.15 8.87
N GLY A 100 19.09 -18.56 7.68
CA GLY A 100 19.40 -19.95 7.36
C GLY A 100 18.44 -20.63 6.39
N VAL A 101 17.41 -19.95 5.89
CA VAL A 101 16.59 -20.50 4.79
C VAL A 101 17.42 -20.48 3.51
N SER A 102 17.64 -21.64 2.88
CA SER A 102 18.35 -21.69 1.61
C SER A 102 17.57 -20.95 0.52
N GLU A 103 18.25 -20.18 -0.32
CA GLU A 103 17.60 -19.55 -1.48
C GLU A 103 17.00 -20.59 -2.44
N HIS A 104 17.60 -21.78 -2.51
CA HIS A 104 17.11 -22.89 -3.34
C HIS A 104 15.78 -23.45 -2.85
N ASP A 105 15.48 -23.31 -1.56
CA ASP A 105 14.23 -23.77 -0.96
C ASP A 105 13.12 -22.75 -1.16
N ILE A 106 13.40 -21.54 -1.66
CA ILE A 106 12.38 -20.53 -1.96
C ILE A 106 11.84 -20.77 -3.38
N ILE A 107 10.83 -21.65 -3.50
CA ILE A 107 10.15 -21.95 -4.77
C ILE A 107 9.58 -20.69 -5.41
N SER A 108 8.90 -19.83 -4.63
CA SER A 108 8.37 -18.58 -5.16
C SER A 108 8.30 -17.46 -4.11
N LYS A 109 8.45 -16.22 -4.59
CA LYS A 109 8.36 -14.98 -3.80
C LYS A 109 7.61 -13.90 -4.57
N THR A 110 6.32 -13.75 -4.29
CA THR A 110 5.42 -12.90 -5.07
C THR A 110 4.91 -11.73 -4.24
N LYS A 111 4.97 -10.52 -4.81
CA LYS A 111 4.28 -9.35 -4.25
C LYS A 111 2.81 -9.42 -4.64
N GLU A 112 1.93 -9.40 -3.65
CA GLU A 112 0.49 -9.35 -3.86
C GLU A 112 0.02 -7.93 -4.22
N HIS A 113 -1.14 -7.85 -4.89
CA HIS A 113 -1.76 -6.56 -5.18
C HIS A 113 -2.29 -5.89 -3.90
N CYS A 114 -1.93 -4.63 -3.70
CA CYS A 114 -2.32 -3.83 -2.54
C CYS A 114 -3.25 -2.67 -2.93
N ASP A 115 -3.86 -1.99 -1.95
CA ASP A 115 -4.79 -0.89 -2.23
C ASP A 115 -4.13 0.32 -2.89
N PRO A 116 -2.87 0.71 -2.56
CA PRO A 116 -2.12 1.68 -3.35
C PRO A 116 -2.01 1.33 -4.85
N ASP A 117 -1.82 0.05 -5.21
CA ASP A 117 -1.82 -0.39 -6.63
C ASP A 117 -3.18 -0.15 -7.30
N LYS A 118 -4.28 -0.40 -6.57
CA LYS A 118 -5.65 -0.20 -7.09
C LYS A 118 -5.92 1.29 -7.31
N ILE A 119 -5.56 2.12 -6.34
CA ILE A 119 -5.69 3.58 -6.41
C ILE A 119 -4.89 4.12 -7.60
N ARG A 120 -3.62 3.74 -7.71
CA ARG A 120 -2.76 4.14 -8.84
C ARG A 120 -3.37 3.75 -10.19
N ARG A 121 -3.97 2.57 -10.31
CA ARG A 121 -4.66 2.15 -11.55
C ARG A 121 -5.85 3.05 -11.89
N VAL A 122 -6.61 3.50 -10.90
CA VAL A 122 -7.71 4.47 -11.11
C VAL A 122 -7.16 5.82 -11.55
N LEU A 123 -6.12 6.34 -10.91
CA LEU A 123 -5.49 7.60 -11.29
C LEU A 123 -4.97 7.56 -12.74
N LEU A 124 -4.31 6.46 -13.12
CA LEU A 124 -3.88 6.25 -14.52
C LEU A 124 -5.06 6.11 -15.49
N ALA A 125 -6.19 5.53 -15.06
CA ALA A 125 -7.37 5.43 -15.90
C ALA A 125 -8.01 6.81 -16.15
N ILE A 126 -8.04 7.67 -15.13
CA ILE A 126 -8.47 9.07 -15.24
C ILE A 126 -7.59 9.82 -16.23
N GLU A 127 -6.26 9.77 -16.06
CA GLU A 127 -5.31 10.44 -16.98
C GLU A 127 -5.47 9.96 -18.42
N ARG A 128 -5.63 8.65 -18.62
CA ARG A 128 -5.89 8.10 -19.96
C ARG A 128 -7.19 8.63 -20.54
N LEU A 129 -8.25 8.74 -19.73
CA LEU A 129 -9.52 9.27 -20.19
C LEU A 129 -9.41 10.75 -20.58
N GLU A 130 -8.71 11.56 -19.78
CA GLU A 130 -8.48 12.98 -20.03
C GLU A 130 -7.58 13.22 -21.25
N SER A 131 -6.63 12.34 -21.50
CA SER A 131 -5.73 12.43 -22.67
C SER A 131 -6.38 12.04 -24.00
N LYS A 132 -7.55 11.38 -23.99
CA LYS A 132 -8.24 10.94 -25.21
C LYS A 132 -8.97 12.10 -25.86
N LEU A 133 -8.57 12.43 -27.08
CA LEU A 133 -9.29 13.36 -27.95
C LEU A 133 -10.40 12.62 -28.72
N ASN A 134 -11.55 13.25 -28.92
CA ASN A 134 -12.65 12.79 -29.78
C ASN A 134 -13.38 11.51 -29.33
N LEU A 135 -13.65 11.36 -28.03
CA LEU A 135 -14.56 10.30 -27.56
C LEU A 135 -16.01 10.67 -27.86
N THR A 136 -16.81 9.67 -28.26
CA THR A 136 -18.27 9.84 -28.27
C THR A 136 -18.81 9.91 -26.85
N ASP A 137 -19.97 10.55 -26.66
CA ASP A 137 -20.62 10.62 -25.34
C ASP A 137 -20.86 9.23 -24.74
N LYS A 138 -21.17 8.25 -25.59
CA LYS A 138 -21.37 6.85 -25.16
C LYS A 138 -20.08 6.23 -24.62
N GLU A 139 -18.96 6.45 -25.27
CA GLU A 139 -17.66 5.94 -24.82
C GLU A 139 -17.18 6.65 -23.57
N MET A 140 -17.35 7.98 -23.52
CA MET A 140 -17.06 8.79 -22.34
C MET A 140 -17.83 8.27 -21.12
N ASN A 141 -19.15 8.10 -21.25
CA ASN A 141 -20.00 7.58 -20.18
C ASN A 141 -19.61 6.16 -19.76
N LYS A 142 -19.22 5.30 -20.70
CA LYS A 142 -18.76 3.94 -20.40
C LYS A 142 -17.46 3.95 -19.58
N GLU A 143 -16.49 4.79 -19.94
CA GLU A 143 -15.23 4.89 -19.20
C GLU A 143 -15.42 5.55 -17.83
N LEU A 144 -16.24 6.60 -17.74
CA LEU A 144 -16.62 7.22 -16.46
C LEU A 144 -17.30 6.21 -15.53
N HIS A 145 -18.21 5.38 -16.05
CA HIS A 145 -18.87 4.36 -15.26
C HIS A 145 -17.87 3.34 -14.68
N LYS A 146 -16.87 2.91 -15.46
CA LYS A 146 -15.81 2.01 -14.98
C LYS A 146 -14.96 2.66 -13.88
N ILE A 147 -14.61 3.94 -14.05
CA ILE A 147 -13.85 4.70 -13.06
C ILE A 147 -14.65 4.82 -11.77
N LYS A 148 -15.91 5.28 -11.83
CA LYS A 148 -16.81 5.41 -10.66
C LYS A 148 -17.00 4.09 -9.94
N ALA A 149 -17.21 2.99 -10.67
CA ALA A 149 -17.31 1.65 -10.09
C ALA A 149 -16.01 1.23 -9.38
N SER A 150 -14.85 1.53 -9.97
CA SER A 150 -13.55 1.23 -9.36
C SER A 150 -13.32 2.04 -8.09
N VAL A 151 -13.65 3.34 -8.11
CA VAL A 151 -13.60 4.22 -6.92
C VAL A 151 -14.48 3.66 -5.82
N ARG A 152 -15.75 3.33 -6.13
CA ARG A 152 -16.69 2.73 -5.17
C ARG A 152 -16.13 1.46 -4.53
N ASN A 153 -15.62 0.54 -5.34
CA ASN A 153 -15.09 -0.75 -4.88
C ASN A 153 -13.84 -0.58 -3.99
N ILE A 154 -12.97 0.37 -4.32
CA ILE A 154 -11.80 0.68 -3.49
C ILE A 154 -12.26 1.28 -2.17
N CYS A 155 -13.07 2.35 -2.20
CA CYS A 155 -13.53 3.05 -1.01
C CYS A 155 -14.31 2.16 -0.04
N GLY A 156 -15.08 1.19 -0.54
CA GLY A 156 -15.81 0.24 0.31
C GLY A 156 -14.92 -0.63 1.21
N ASN A 157 -13.61 -0.68 0.98
CA ASN A 157 -12.65 -1.44 1.80
C ASN A 157 -11.72 -0.54 2.63
N LEU A 158 -11.79 0.78 2.45
CA LEU A 158 -10.91 1.76 3.09
C LEU A 158 -11.52 2.33 4.37
N SER A 159 -10.67 2.90 5.23
CA SER A 159 -11.16 3.71 6.36
C SER A 159 -11.72 5.05 5.85
N GLU A 160 -12.60 5.70 6.61
CA GLU A 160 -13.15 7.01 6.22
C GLU A 160 -12.06 8.04 5.92
N LYS A 161 -10.97 8.07 6.70
CA LYS A 161 -9.81 8.94 6.47
C LYS A 161 -9.15 8.65 5.12
N ASP A 162 -8.93 7.38 4.81
CA ASP A 162 -8.30 6.98 3.55
C ASP A 162 -9.25 7.23 2.35
N VAL A 163 -10.56 7.07 2.55
CA VAL A 163 -11.59 7.44 1.56
C VAL A 163 -11.55 8.94 1.30
N GLY A 164 -11.58 9.77 2.35
CA GLY A 164 -11.54 11.22 2.24
C GLY A 164 -10.30 11.70 1.50
N LEU A 165 -9.15 11.13 1.81
CA LEU A 165 -7.88 11.46 1.15
C LEU A 165 -7.83 11.04 -0.32
N PHE A 166 -8.29 9.83 -0.64
CA PHE A 166 -8.33 9.37 -2.03
C PHE A 166 -9.36 10.17 -2.85
N ALA A 167 -10.60 10.28 -2.35
CA ALA A 167 -11.69 10.91 -3.08
C ALA A 167 -11.49 12.43 -3.22
N SER A 168 -10.87 13.09 -2.24
CA SER A 168 -10.52 14.52 -2.36
C SER A 168 -9.46 14.79 -3.43
N SER A 169 -8.59 13.81 -3.72
CA SER A 169 -7.50 13.91 -4.70
C SER A 169 -7.93 13.82 -6.17
N ILE A 170 -9.19 13.50 -6.44
CA ILE A 170 -9.74 13.37 -7.80
C ILE A 170 -10.94 14.31 -8.00
N GLU A 171 -11.23 14.67 -9.25
CA GLU A 171 -12.37 15.54 -9.56
C GLU A 171 -13.72 14.88 -9.25
N SER A 172 -14.72 15.70 -8.88
CA SER A 172 -16.07 15.25 -8.51
C SER A 172 -16.75 14.40 -9.59
N LYS A 173 -16.51 14.69 -10.87
CA LYS A 173 -17.07 13.93 -12.01
C LYS A 173 -16.65 12.45 -12.03
N TYR A 174 -15.56 12.09 -11.35
CA TYR A 174 -15.07 10.70 -11.22
C TYR A 174 -15.59 9.98 -9.98
N LEU A 175 -16.30 10.68 -9.09
CA LEU A 175 -16.84 10.11 -7.87
C LEU A 175 -18.20 9.44 -8.14
N PRO A 176 -18.50 8.32 -7.45
CA PRO A 176 -19.83 7.71 -7.49
C PRO A 176 -20.84 8.59 -6.73
N GLU A 177 -21.90 9.01 -7.42
CA GLU A 177 -22.92 9.95 -6.91
C GLU A 177 -23.93 9.30 -5.96
N ASP A 178 -24.09 7.99 -6.04
CA ASP A 178 -25.03 7.16 -5.27
C ASP A 178 -24.46 6.71 -3.91
N THR A 179 -23.50 7.43 -3.36
CA THR A 179 -22.79 7.08 -2.12
C THR A 179 -22.45 8.32 -1.30
N ASP A 180 -22.04 8.12 -0.05
CA ASP A 180 -21.55 9.20 0.81
C ASP A 180 -20.11 9.66 0.46
N ILE A 181 -19.45 9.01 -0.49
CA ILE A 181 -18.06 9.30 -0.89
C ILE A 181 -17.86 10.78 -1.29
N PRO A 182 -18.74 11.42 -2.10
CA PRO A 182 -18.59 12.83 -2.44
C PRO A 182 -18.66 13.75 -1.22
N TYR A 183 -19.52 13.43 -0.24
CA TYR A 183 -19.63 14.20 1.00
C TYR A 183 -18.35 14.10 1.83
N ILE A 184 -17.84 12.88 2.03
CA ILE A 184 -16.57 12.63 2.72
C ILE A 184 -15.42 13.36 1.99
N ALA A 185 -15.37 13.28 0.66
CA ALA A 185 -14.34 13.95 -0.13
C ALA A 185 -14.29 15.46 0.13
N GLU A 186 -15.46 16.12 0.18
CA GLU A 186 -15.54 17.57 0.38
C GLU A 186 -15.07 17.99 1.78
N GLN A 187 -15.44 17.23 2.82
CA GLN A 187 -14.95 17.48 4.19
C GLN A 187 -13.41 17.44 4.26
N TYR A 188 -12.79 16.52 3.53
CA TYR A 188 -11.34 16.36 3.53
C TYR A 188 -10.62 17.35 2.61
N ARG A 189 -11.26 17.85 1.54
CA ARG A 189 -10.72 18.98 0.73
C ARG A 189 -10.67 20.28 1.53
N LEU A 190 -11.68 20.53 2.35
CA LEU A 190 -11.71 21.71 3.22
C LEU A 190 -10.60 21.60 4.29
N LYS A 191 -10.46 20.43 4.92
CA LYS A 191 -9.39 20.17 5.89
C LYS A 191 -8.00 20.23 5.28
N SER A 192 -7.77 19.71 4.06
CA SER A 192 -6.44 19.80 3.43
C SER A 192 -6.04 21.25 3.17
N ARG A 193 -6.99 22.12 2.80
CA ARG A 193 -6.73 23.57 2.63
C ARG A 193 -6.45 24.29 3.95
N GLU A 194 -7.04 23.84 5.06
CA GLU A 194 -6.76 24.36 6.40
C GLU A 194 -5.46 23.79 7.00
N GLU A 195 -5.15 22.52 6.72
CA GLU A 195 -3.91 21.85 7.10
C GLU A 195 -2.70 22.36 6.28
N ASP A 196 -2.91 22.80 5.04
CA ASP A 196 -1.91 23.56 4.24
C ASP A 196 -1.51 24.90 4.91
N ILE A 197 -2.32 25.41 5.86
CA ILE A 197 -1.99 26.59 6.69
C ILE A 197 -1.17 26.19 7.94
N LEU A 198 -1.11 24.89 8.30
CA LEU A 198 -0.53 24.40 9.57
C LEU A 198 0.63 23.39 9.42
N PHE A 199 0.94 22.88 8.23
CA PHE A 199 2.04 21.92 8.03
C PHE A 199 3.44 22.53 7.85
N PHE A 200 3.75 23.59 8.59
CA PHE A 200 5.13 23.83 9.05
C PHE A 200 5.10 24.17 10.55
N PRO A 201 5.67 23.28 11.37
CA PRO A 201 6.95 23.65 11.94
C PRO A 201 8.04 22.62 11.65
N SER A 202 9.12 23.13 11.08
CA SER A 202 10.47 22.60 11.25
C SER A 202 10.87 22.67 12.73
N SER A 203 10.93 21.53 13.43
CA SER A 203 11.91 21.27 14.49
C SER A 203 11.72 19.87 15.07
N GLY A 204 12.68 18.99 14.77
CA GLY A 204 12.73 17.64 15.34
C GLY A 204 13.47 16.67 14.43
N TYR A 205 14.80 16.77 14.42
CA TYR A 205 15.77 15.76 13.98
C TYR A 205 15.17 14.51 13.30
N ASN A 206 14.90 14.60 12.00
CA ASN A 206 14.87 13.43 11.12
C ASN A 206 15.67 13.78 9.87
N ASP A 207 16.96 13.94 10.11
CA ASP A 207 17.99 13.92 9.09
C ASP A 207 17.86 12.59 8.34
N LYS A 208 17.25 12.64 7.15
CA LYS A 208 17.52 11.74 6.02
C LYS A 208 17.79 10.27 6.42
N LEU A 209 16.81 9.57 6.98
CA LEU A 209 16.97 8.12 7.23
C LEU A 209 17.03 7.29 5.92
N VAL A 210 16.72 7.88 4.76
CA VAL A 210 16.84 7.21 3.46
C VAL A 210 18.26 7.33 2.85
N ASN A 211 19.12 8.25 3.33
CA ASN A 211 20.46 8.46 2.75
C ASN A 211 21.65 8.02 3.62
N LYS A 212 21.43 7.43 4.79
CA LYS A 212 22.53 6.88 5.62
C LYS A 212 22.92 5.44 5.28
N ALA A 213 22.08 4.70 4.55
CA ALA A 213 22.41 3.34 4.10
C ALA A 213 23.29 3.29 2.84
N PHE A 214 23.48 4.42 2.14
CA PHE A 214 24.20 4.49 0.85
C PHE A 214 25.49 5.34 0.90
N LYS A 215 26.04 5.60 2.08
CA LYS A 215 27.35 6.24 2.25
C LYS A 215 28.21 5.46 3.24
N ALA A 216 28.56 4.26 2.87
CA ALA A 216 29.82 3.65 3.26
C ALA A 216 30.47 3.16 1.96
N ASP A 217 31.77 3.41 1.86
CA ASP A 217 32.68 3.16 0.73
C ASP A 217 32.84 4.33 -0.26
N SER A 218 33.63 5.32 0.18
CA SER A 218 34.53 6.13 -0.63
C SER A 218 35.79 6.42 0.17
#